data_AF-A0A7G5XCX9-F1
#
_entry.id   AF-A0A7G5XCX9-F1
#
_cell.length_a   1.000
_cell.length_b   1.000
_cell.length_c   1.000
_cell.angle_alpha   90.00
_cell.angle_beta   90.00
_cell.angle_gamma   90.00
#
_symmetry.space_group_name_H-M   'P 1'
#
loop_
_entity.id
_entity.type
_entity.pdbx_description
1 polymer ?
#
loop_
_entity_poly.entity_id
_entity_poly.type
_entity_poly.pdbx_seq_one_letter_code
_entity_poly.pdbx_strand_id
1 'polypeptide(L)'
;MGSYYSLLLVIPAAILFLLAKRFVEKKKGNAVSLFKAALKEENTGRYEAAIIQYELALQEAEKKGFDKSLRLLINEKLKVLHTITEYEREMYVHPQVYKITPGAKL
;
A
#
# COMPACT_ATOMS: atom_id res chain seq x y z
N MET A 1 19.92 0.05 -51.17
CA MET A 1 19.52 1.25 -50.39
C MET A 1 18.31 1.04 -49.46
N GLY A 2 17.53 -0.04 -49.56
CA GLY A 2 16.33 -0.23 -48.72
C GLY A 2 16.58 -0.64 -47.26
N SER A 3 17.71 -1.28 -46.94
CA SER A 3 18.00 -1.78 -45.58
C SER A 3 18.39 -0.70 -44.58
N TYR A 4 18.87 0.45 -45.06
CA TYR A 4 19.26 1.55 -44.18
C TYR A 4 18.04 2.24 -43.57
N TYR A 5 16.99 2.45 -44.38
CA TYR A 5 15.75 3.06 -43.94
C TYR A 5 14.97 2.19 -42.95
N SER A 6 15.06 0.86 -43.07
CA SER A 6 14.43 -0.03 -42.10
C SER A 6 15.14 0.01 -40.74
N LEU A 7 16.48 -0.01 -40.70
CA LEU A 7 17.23 0.13 -39.46
C LEU A 7 16.99 1.48 -38.77
N LEU A 8 16.90 2.56 -39.56
CA LEU A 8 16.66 3.92 -39.07
C LEU A 8 15.26 4.08 -38.43
N LEU A 9 14.30 3.24 -38.79
CA LEU A 9 12.95 3.20 -38.17
C LEU A 9 12.86 2.21 -37.00
N VAL A 10 13.56 1.07 -37.06
CA VAL A 10 13.49 0.02 -36.03
C VAL A 10 14.17 0.46 -34.73
N ILE A 11 15.31 1.17 -34.80
CA ILE A 11 16.03 1.64 -33.62
C ILE A 11 15.19 2.60 -32.75
N PRO A 12 14.59 3.69 -33.28
CA PRO A 12 13.77 4.58 -32.47
C PRO A 12 12.48 3.90 -31.98
N ALA A 13 11.88 2.98 -32.76
CA ALA A 13 10.73 2.20 -32.31
C ALA A 13 11.07 1.28 -31.12
N ALA A 14 12.24 0.63 -31.15
CA ALA A 14 12.73 -0.17 -30.02
C ALA A 14 13.00 0.68 -28.78
N ILE A 15 13.57 1.89 -28.94
CA ILE A 15 13.79 2.82 -27.83
C ILE A 15 12.45 3.27 -27.23
N LEU A 16 11.47 3.64 -28.06
CA LEU A 16 10.12 4.01 -27.61
C LEU A 16 9.43 2.85 -26.88
N PHE A 17 9.56 1.63 -27.38
CA PHE A 17 9.03 0.43 -26.74
C PHE A 17 9.66 0.18 -25.36
N LEU A 18 11.00 0.33 -25.24
CA LEU A 18 11.70 0.19 -23.96
C LEU A 18 11.30 1.27 -22.96
N LEU A 19 11.10 2.51 -23.41
CA LEU A 19 10.61 3.60 -22.58
C LEU A 19 9.18 3.32 -22.11
N ALA A 20 8.27 2.93 -23.01
CA ALA A 20 6.90 2.57 -22.67
C ALA A 20 6.84 1.41 -21.66
N LYS A 21 7.67 0.37 -21.86
CA LYS A 21 7.80 -0.74 -20.93
C LYS A 21 8.25 -0.28 -19.54
N ARG A 22 9.24 0.61 -19.45
CA ARG A 22 9.67 1.24 -18.18
C ARG A 22 8.54 2.01 -17.49
N PHE A 23 7.70 2.73 -18.24
CA PHE A 23 6.55 3.44 -17.69
C PHE A 23 5.47 2.48 -17.17
N VAL A 24 5.24 1.36 -17.86
CA VAL A 24 4.34 0.30 -17.41
C VAL A 24 4.90 -0.42 -16.17
N GLU A 25 6.20 -0.67 -16.12
CA GLU A 25 6.87 -1.25 -14.95
C GLU A 25 6.84 -0.32 -13.74
N LYS A 26 6.95 1.00 -13.94
CA LYS A 26 6.73 2.00 -12.86
C LYS A 26 5.30 2.01 -12.32
N LYS A 27 4.31 1.62 -13.14
CA LYS A 27 2.90 1.55 -12.73
C LYS A 27 2.54 0.25 -12.01
N LYS A 28 3.38 -0.79 -12.07
CA LYS A 28 3.26 -1.91 -11.12
C LYS A 28 3.73 -1.38 -9.76
N GLY A 29 2.78 -1.02 -8.91
CA GLY A 29 3.08 -0.67 -7.53
C GLY A 29 3.83 -1.84 -6.89
N ASN A 30 5.13 -1.69 -6.67
CA ASN A 30 5.87 -2.70 -5.94
C ASN A 30 5.25 -2.76 -4.53
N ALA A 31 4.87 -3.95 -4.06
CA ALA A 31 4.30 -4.15 -2.72
C ALA A 31 5.11 -3.44 -1.63
N VAL A 32 6.44 -3.40 -1.77
CA VAL A 32 7.35 -2.68 -0.86
C VAL A 32 7.14 -1.17 -0.87
N SER A 33 6.87 -0.57 -2.04
CA SER A 33 6.61 0.86 -2.16
C SER A 33 5.27 1.23 -1.53
N LEU A 34 4.24 0.42 -1.76
CA LEU A 34 2.91 0.61 -1.16
C LEU A 34 2.99 0.43 0.36
N PHE A 35 3.72 -0.58 0.83
CA PHE A 35 4.01 -0.78 2.26
C PHE A 35 4.70 0.43 2.90
N LYS A 36 5.69 1.03 2.24
CA LYS A 36 6.34 2.26 2.74
C LYS A 36 5.40 3.46 2.77
N ALA A 37 4.51 3.58 1.77
CA ALA A 37 3.49 4.63 1.76
C ALA A 37 2.52 4.44 2.93
N ALA A 38 2.05 3.21 3.16
CA ALA A 38 1.19 2.87 4.30
C ALA A 38 1.84 3.23 5.64
N LEU A 39 3.13 2.88 5.84
CA LEU A 39 3.87 3.25 7.05
C LEU A 39 3.96 4.76 7.26
N LYS A 40 4.13 5.54 6.18
CA LYS A 40 4.15 7.01 6.28
C LYS A 40 2.80 7.54 6.74
N GLU A 41 1.70 7.01 6.19
CA GLU A 41 0.34 7.39 6.58
C GLU A 41 0.06 7.01 8.04
N GLU A 42 0.41 5.78 8.45
CA GLU A 42 0.32 5.26 9.83
C GLU A 42 1.05 6.18 10.80
N ASN A 43 2.31 6.52 10.51
CA ASN A 43 3.13 7.40 11.35
C ASN A 43 2.60 8.84 11.46
N THR A 44 1.74 9.25 10.52
CA THR A 44 1.07 10.57 10.57
C THR A 44 -0.32 10.51 11.19
N GLY A 45 -0.74 9.36 11.73
CA GLY A 45 -2.06 9.14 12.33
C GLY A 45 -3.20 9.06 11.32
N ARG A 46 -2.91 9.00 10.01
CA ARG A 46 -3.93 8.87 8.96
C ARG A 46 -4.26 7.39 8.73
N TYR A 47 -4.88 6.76 9.72
CA TYR A 47 -5.08 5.31 9.76
C TYR A 47 -5.93 4.77 8.62
N GLU A 48 -7.03 5.45 8.25
CA GLU A 48 -7.86 5.04 7.09
C GLU A 48 -7.08 5.06 5.77
N ALA A 49 -6.23 6.09 5.57
CA ALA A 49 -5.35 6.15 4.39
C ALA A 49 -4.26 5.06 4.43
N ALA A 50 -3.74 4.74 5.62
CA ALA A 50 -2.79 3.67 5.81
C ALA A 50 -3.40 2.30 5.48
N ILE A 51 -4.64 2.02 5.90
CA ILE A 51 -5.38 0.79 5.59
C ILE A 51 -5.47 0.59 4.08
N ILE A 52 -5.95 1.59 3.33
CA ILE A 52 -6.07 1.51 1.87
C ILE A 52 -4.73 1.18 1.22
N GLN A 53 -3.64 1.80 1.69
CA GLN A 53 -2.30 1.54 1.14
C GLN A 53 -1.78 0.14 1.50
N TYR A 54 -2.07 -0.37 2.69
CA TYR A 54 -1.75 -1.74 3.09
C TYR A 54 -2.53 -2.77 2.29
N GLU A 55 -3.82 -2.55 2.02
CA GLU A 55 -4.64 -3.44 1.18
C GLU A 55 -4.09 -3.52 -0.24
N LEU A 56 -3.72 -2.38 -0.84
CA LEU A 56 -3.06 -2.34 -2.14
C LEU A 56 -1.71 -3.07 -2.11
N ALA A 57 -0.92 -2.89 -1.04
CA ALA A 57 0.35 -3.59 -0.87
C ALA A 57 0.16 -5.11 -0.79
N LEU A 58 -0.88 -5.57 -0.09
CA LEU A 58 -1.23 -6.99 0.03
C LEU A 58 -1.62 -7.56 -1.33
N GLN A 59 -2.50 -6.87 -2.06
CA GLN A 59 -2.94 -7.27 -3.39
C GLN A 59 -1.76 -7.44 -4.36
N GLU A 60 -0.77 -6.55 -4.30
CA GLU A 60 0.45 -6.66 -5.11
C GLU A 60 1.36 -7.79 -4.62
N ALA A 61 1.48 -8.01 -3.31
CA ALA A 61 2.24 -9.12 -2.74
C ALA A 61 1.64 -10.50 -3.08
N GLU A 62 0.34 -10.57 -3.38
CA GLU A 62 -0.36 -11.80 -3.76
C GLU A 62 -0.18 -12.21 -5.22
N LYS A 63 0.23 -11.30 -6.12
CA LYS A 63 0.33 -11.53 -7.59
C LYS A 63 1.45 -12.50 -8.04
N LYS A 64 1.97 -13.33 -7.14
CA LYS A 64 3.06 -14.33 -7.25
C LYS A 64 4.47 -13.73 -7.20
N GLY A 65 5.27 -14.22 -6.24
CA GLY A 65 6.72 -13.99 -6.15
C GLY A 65 7.21 -13.14 -4.97
N PHE A 66 6.31 -12.53 -4.19
CA PHE A 66 6.71 -11.78 -2.99
C PHE A 66 6.85 -12.67 -1.76
N ASP A 67 7.74 -12.26 -0.88
CA ASP A 67 8.05 -12.96 0.36
C ASP A 67 6.79 -13.14 1.23
N LYS A 68 6.61 -14.35 1.75
CA LYS A 68 5.54 -14.67 2.72
C LYS A 68 5.65 -13.79 3.96
N SER A 69 6.86 -13.37 4.34
CA SER A 69 7.11 -12.48 5.48
C SER A 69 6.41 -11.12 5.30
N LEU A 70 6.51 -10.51 4.11
CA LEU A 70 5.90 -9.22 3.81
C LEU A 70 4.38 -9.29 3.88
N ARG A 71 3.79 -10.37 3.34
CA ARG A 71 2.34 -10.59 3.42
C ARG A 71 1.86 -10.76 4.86
N LEU A 72 2.60 -11.53 5.67
CA LEU A 72 2.27 -11.73 7.08
C LEU A 72 2.29 -10.38 7.82
N LEU A 73 3.35 -9.60 7.61
CA LEU A 73 3.52 -8.29 8.23
C LEU A 73 2.40 -7.31 7.83
N ILE A 74 2.03 -7.27 6.55
CA ILE A 74 0.91 -6.43 6.07
C ILE A 74 -0.40 -6.83 6.74
N ASN A 75 -0.68 -8.12 6.86
CA ASN A 75 -1.90 -8.61 7.51
C ASN A 75 -1.95 -8.27 9.01
N GLU A 76 -0.82 -8.37 9.72
CA GLU A 76 -0.74 -7.99 11.13
C GLU A 76 -0.99 -6.49 11.31
N LYS A 77 -0.41 -5.66 10.44
CA LYS A 77 -0.64 -4.21 10.42
C LYS A 77 -2.11 -3.86 10.18
N LEU A 78 -2.75 -4.49 9.20
CA LEU A 78 -4.18 -4.29 8.91
C LEU A 78 -5.07 -4.63 10.10
N LYS A 79 -4.82 -5.77 10.77
CA LYS A 79 -5.59 -6.15 11.97
C LYS A 79 -5.53 -5.08 13.05
N VAL A 80 -4.31 -4.61 13.37
CA VAL A 80 -4.12 -3.57 14.38
C VAL A 80 -4.84 -2.28 14.00
N LEU A 81 -4.70 -1.83 12.75
CA LEU A 81 -5.32 -0.60 12.30
C LEU A 81 -6.85 -0.68 12.30
N HIS A 82 -7.45 -1.80 11.88
CA HIS A 82 -8.89 -1.98 11.96
C HIS A 82 -9.40 -1.95 13.40
N THR A 83 -8.69 -2.59 14.34
CA THR A 83 -9.05 -2.52 15.77
C THR A 83 -8.96 -1.09 16.30
N ILE A 84 -7.93 -0.33 15.92
CA ILE A 84 -7.78 1.07 16.33
C ILE A 84 -8.93 1.91 15.77
N THR A 85 -9.22 1.82 14.47
CA THR A 85 -10.27 2.65 13.85
C THR A 85 -11.67 2.26 14.32
N GLU A 86 -11.90 0.99 14.63
CA GLU A 86 -13.14 0.51 15.26
C GLU A 86 -13.28 1.06 16.69
N TYR A 87 -12.22 0.99 17.50
CA TYR A 87 -12.22 1.54 18.85
C TYR A 87 -12.43 3.06 18.86
N GLU A 88 -11.74 3.79 18.00
CA GLU A 88 -11.93 5.23 17.83
C GLU A 88 -13.39 5.53 17.47
N ARG A 89 -13.96 4.81 16.50
CA ARG A 89 -15.36 4.96 16.10
C ARG A 89 -16.31 4.72 17.28
N GLU A 90 -16.13 3.64 18.03
CA GLU A 90 -16.97 3.35 19.20
C GLU A 90 -16.85 4.42 20.29
N MET A 91 -15.64 4.94 20.53
CA MET A 91 -15.41 6.03 21.48
C MET A 91 -16.13 7.31 21.07
N TYR A 92 -16.17 7.64 19.78
CA TYR A 92 -16.92 8.79 19.26
C TYR A 92 -18.44 8.59 19.29
N VAL A 93 -18.92 7.36 19.05
CA VAL A 93 -20.35 7.04 19.02
C VAL A 93 -20.94 6.88 20.43
N HIS A 94 -20.15 6.39 21.39
CA HIS A 94 -20.57 6.15 22.78
C HIS A 94 -19.64 6.81 23.82
N PRO A 95 -19.52 8.15 23.83
CA PRO A 95 -18.58 8.86 24.72
C PRO A 95 -18.93 8.71 26.21
N GLN A 96 -20.14 8.24 26.55
CA GLN A 96 -20.61 8.10 27.93
C GLN A 96 -20.16 6.78 28.59
N VAL A 97 -19.79 5.75 27.80
CA VAL A 97 -19.40 4.42 28.32
C VAL A 97 -17.98 4.45 28.91
N TYR A 98 -17.13 5.34 28.42
CA TYR A 98 -15.72 5.44 28.81
C TYR A 98 -15.43 6.49 29.89
N LYS A 99 -16.46 7.04 30.53
CA LYS A 99 -16.27 7.83 31.75
C LYS A 99 -15.77 6.90 32.86
N ILE A 100 -14.45 6.83 33.02
CA ILE A 100 -13.80 6.19 34.16
C ILE A 100 -14.41 6.82 35.41
N THR A 101 -15.23 6.07 36.16
CA THR A 101 -15.75 6.51 37.44
C THR A 101 -14.56 6.64 38.40
N PRO A 102 -14.20 7.86 38.85
CA PRO A 102 -13.13 8.02 39.81
C PRO A 102 -13.71 7.65 41.18
N GLY A 103 -13.74 6.35 41.51
CA GLY A 103 -14.36 5.95 42.78
C GLY A 103 -14.45 4.47 43.12
N ALA A 104 -14.08 3.53 42.24
CA ALA A 104 -14.02 2.13 42.62
C ALA A 104 -12.75 1.85 43.44
N LYS A 105 -12.82 2.10 44.75
CA LYS A 105 -11.87 1.54 45.72
C LYS A 105 -12.14 0.03 45.84
N LEU A 106 -11.07 -0.76 45.75
CA LEU A 106 -11.02 -2.17 46.14
C LEU A 106 -11.45 -2.36 47.60
#